data_AF-A0A849WE74-F1
#
_entry.id   AF-A0A849WE74-F1
#
_cell.length_a   1.000
_cell.length_b   1.000
_cell.length_c   1.000
_cell.angle_alpha   90.00
_cell.angle_beta   90.00
_cell.angle_gamma   90.00
#
_symmetry.space_group_name_H-M   'P 1'
#
loop_
_entity.id
_entity.type
_entity.pdbx_description
1 polymer ?
#
loop_
_entity_poly.entity_id
_entity_poly.type
_entity_poly.pdbx_seq_one_letter_code
_entity_poly.pdbx_strand_id
1 'polypeptide(L)'
;MNKTIVLSLFFVLLSSWILAAPVAYTNKASFLSNVSVVSPQSINFDSYDAGTILTNQTISGITFRSPGSIPLQVINASSGVRNPMVSSSGTKILSPGGSNLTQEEDDLELIFANPLRAFGMDVIFDTPDGASFVSASFYDASNNLIHQIGPHIPAPTGGITFVGLVADSVLISRVVIDDFDPSAPDDHIAYDSLVFCPVPEPTSFLLLCLASLGMALILKRK
;
A
#
# COMPACT_ATOMS: atom_id res chain seq x y z
N MET A 1 -45.51 -32.68 37.88
CA MET A 1 -45.18 -31.27 37.55
C MET A 1 -44.03 -31.32 36.54
N ASN A 2 -44.33 -31.33 35.25
CA ASN A 2 -43.35 -31.55 34.19
C ASN A 2 -42.64 -30.24 33.85
N LYS A 3 -41.31 -30.21 34.04
CA LYS A 3 -40.45 -29.11 33.58
C LYS A 3 -40.02 -29.41 32.15
N THR A 4 -40.66 -28.76 31.20
CA THR A 4 -40.24 -28.75 29.80
C THR A 4 -38.99 -27.88 29.68
N ILE A 5 -37.82 -28.52 29.54
CA ILE A 5 -36.58 -27.84 29.18
C ILE A 5 -36.65 -27.58 27.67
N VAL A 6 -36.87 -26.31 27.31
CA VAL A 6 -36.77 -25.86 25.92
C VAL A 6 -35.29 -25.74 25.58
N LEU A 7 -34.76 -26.76 24.92
CA LEU A 7 -33.42 -26.75 24.34
C LEU A 7 -33.50 -25.93 23.04
N SER A 8 -33.16 -24.63 23.12
CA SER A 8 -33.06 -23.78 21.95
C SER A 8 -31.97 -24.31 21.01
N LEU A 9 -32.39 -24.79 19.86
CA LEU A 9 -31.56 -25.25 18.75
C LEU A 9 -30.73 -24.06 18.24
N PHE A 10 -29.44 -24.01 18.61
CA PHE A 10 -28.49 -23.02 18.08
C PHE A 10 -28.16 -23.44 16.64
N PHE A 11 -28.87 -22.86 15.67
CA PHE A 11 -28.59 -23.05 14.24
C PHE A 11 -27.30 -22.30 13.92
N VAL A 12 -26.16 -22.98 14.03
CA VAL A 12 -24.87 -22.47 13.55
C VAL A 12 -24.89 -22.58 12.03
N LEU A 13 -25.38 -21.53 11.36
CA LEU A 13 -25.16 -21.31 9.94
C LEU A 13 -23.65 -21.11 9.74
N LEU A 14 -22.95 -22.21 9.48
CA LEU A 14 -21.63 -22.21 8.85
C LEU A 14 -21.80 -21.68 7.42
N SER A 15 -21.93 -20.36 7.30
CA SER A 15 -21.73 -19.67 6.04
C SER A 15 -20.24 -19.81 5.71
N SER A 16 -19.94 -20.60 4.68
CA SER A 16 -18.62 -20.60 4.07
C SER A 16 -18.42 -19.21 3.48
N TRP A 17 -17.71 -18.33 4.18
CA TRP A 17 -17.30 -17.05 3.62
C TRP A 17 -16.31 -17.37 2.50
N ILE A 18 -16.77 -17.27 1.25
CA ILE A 18 -15.86 -17.27 0.11
C ILE A 18 -15.02 -16.01 0.27
N LEU A 19 -13.76 -16.21 0.64
CA LEU A 19 -12.80 -15.12 0.72
C LEU A 19 -12.60 -14.58 -0.69
N ALA A 20 -12.90 -13.29 -0.88
CA ALA A 20 -12.67 -12.64 -2.16
C ALA A 20 -11.16 -12.61 -2.45
N ALA A 21 -10.77 -13.06 -3.65
CA ALA A 21 -9.38 -12.98 -4.08
C ALA A 21 -8.91 -11.53 -4.16
N PRO A 22 -7.62 -11.24 -3.92
CA PRO A 22 -7.07 -9.90 -4.13
C PRO A 22 -7.28 -9.43 -5.57
N VAL A 23 -7.61 -8.15 -5.74
CA VAL A 23 -7.85 -7.53 -7.06
C VAL A 23 -6.80 -6.45 -7.28
N ALA A 24 -6.02 -6.61 -8.36
CA ALA A 24 -5.02 -5.64 -8.78
C ALA A 24 -5.59 -4.59 -9.73
N TYR A 25 -5.01 -3.39 -9.69
CA TYR A 25 -5.42 -2.22 -10.44
C TYR A 25 -4.22 -1.54 -11.08
N THR A 26 -4.35 -1.20 -12.35
CA THR A 26 -3.42 -0.32 -13.08
C THR A 26 -4.02 1.06 -13.37
N ASN A 27 -5.20 1.35 -12.80
CA ASN A 27 -5.94 2.58 -13.00
C ASN A 27 -6.48 3.09 -11.66
N LYS A 28 -6.07 4.30 -11.29
CA LYS A 28 -6.41 4.93 -10.01
C LYS A 28 -7.91 5.13 -9.81
N ALA A 29 -8.62 5.58 -10.84
CA ALA A 29 -10.07 5.80 -10.76
C ALA A 29 -10.83 4.48 -10.48
N SER A 30 -10.43 3.40 -11.15
CA SER A 30 -11.01 2.07 -10.94
C SER A 30 -10.70 1.54 -9.55
N PHE A 31 -9.47 1.73 -9.05
CA PHE A 31 -9.09 1.39 -7.68
C PHE A 31 -9.95 2.15 -6.66
N LEU A 32 -10.05 3.47 -6.79
CA LEU A 32 -10.84 4.32 -5.88
C LEU A 32 -12.35 4.03 -5.94
N SER A 33 -12.84 3.47 -7.04
CA SER A 33 -14.25 3.06 -7.17
C SER A 33 -14.58 1.72 -6.51
N ASN A 34 -13.57 0.96 -6.06
CA ASN A 34 -13.80 -0.31 -5.38
C ASN A 34 -14.44 -0.08 -3.99
N VAL A 35 -15.50 -0.83 -3.69
CA VAL A 35 -16.28 -0.71 -2.44
C VAL A 35 -15.50 -1.00 -1.16
N SER A 36 -14.39 -1.74 -1.26
CA SER A 36 -13.50 -2.05 -0.14
C SER A 36 -12.47 -0.94 0.13
N VAL A 37 -12.33 0.03 -0.79
CA VAL A 37 -11.51 1.24 -0.61
C VAL A 37 -12.34 2.30 0.11
N VAL A 38 -12.55 2.08 1.41
CA VAL A 38 -13.34 2.96 2.28
C VAL A 38 -12.42 3.94 3.02
N SER A 39 -12.78 5.23 3.02
CA SER A 39 -12.04 6.30 3.71
C SER A 39 -10.53 6.31 3.39
N PRO A 40 -10.14 6.36 2.11
CA PRO A 40 -8.73 6.34 1.74
C PRO A 40 -7.98 7.54 2.33
N GLN A 41 -6.78 7.27 2.81
CA GLN A 41 -5.77 8.27 3.15
C GLN A 41 -4.82 8.43 1.97
N SER A 42 -4.19 9.60 1.87
CA SER A 42 -3.18 9.85 0.85
C SER A 42 -1.92 10.50 1.41
N ILE A 43 -0.78 10.20 0.78
CA ILE A 43 0.50 10.89 0.97
C ILE A 43 0.95 11.39 -0.40
N ASN A 44 1.38 12.64 -0.44
CA ASN A 44 2.17 13.22 -1.53
C ASN A 44 3.44 13.85 -0.98
N PHE A 45 4.31 14.31 -1.87
CA PHE A 45 5.63 14.83 -1.49
C PHE A 45 5.76 16.35 -1.61
N ASP A 46 4.68 17.05 -1.96
CA ASP A 46 4.69 18.48 -2.29
C ASP A 46 5.03 19.40 -1.09
N SER A 47 4.75 18.93 0.13
CA SER A 47 5.02 19.65 1.38
C SER A 47 6.47 19.56 1.86
N TYR A 48 7.29 18.69 1.25
CA TYR A 48 8.71 18.51 1.61
C TYR A 48 9.60 19.31 0.69
N ASP A 49 10.70 19.89 1.17
CA ASP A 49 11.65 20.56 0.29
C ASP A 49 12.39 19.55 -0.59
N ALA A 50 12.75 19.94 -1.81
CA ALA A 50 13.61 19.14 -2.66
C ALA A 50 14.97 18.94 -1.96
N GLY A 51 15.50 17.72 -1.95
CA GLY A 51 16.66 17.34 -1.13
C GLY A 51 16.31 16.67 0.19
N THR A 52 15.04 16.67 0.61
CA THR A 52 14.62 15.95 1.81
C THR A 52 14.81 14.44 1.63
N ILE A 53 15.52 13.80 2.55
CA ILE A 53 15.73 12.35 2.57
C ILE A 53 14.65 11.69 3.43
N LEU A 54 13.94 10.73 2.84
CA LEU A 54 12.86 9.97 3.50
C LEU A 54 13.24 8.52 3.82
N THR A 55 14.45 8.07 3.49
CA THR A 55 14.91 6.73 3.88
C THR A 55 14.82 6.51 5.39
N ASN A 56 14.19 5.40 5.78
CA ASN A 56 13.87 5.00 7.15
C ASN A 56 12.96 5.98 7.93
N GLN A 57 12.36 6.96 7.27
CA GLN A 57 11.36 7.84 7.90
C GLN A 57 10.00 7.16 7.90
N THR A 58 9.21 7.47 8.94
CA THR A 58 7.81 7.01 9.05
C THR A 58 6.87 8.19 8.84
N ILE A 59 6.02 8.11 7.83
CA ILE A 59 5.00 9.13 7.51
C ILE A 59 3.65 8.45 7.51
N SER A 60 2.72 8.96 8.31
CA SER A 60 1.36 8.40 8.44
C SER A 60 1.32 6.89 8.71
N GLY A 61 2.29 6.38 9.47
CA GLY A 61 2.40 4.95 9.79
C GLY A 61 3.05 4.08 8.70
N ILE A 62 3.60 4.69 7.65
CA ILE A 62 4.35 4.00 6.58
C ILE A 62 5.83 4.30 6.75
N THR A 63 6.66 3.29 6.96
CA THR A 63 8.11 3.40 6.96
C THR A 63 8.65 3.19 5.55
N PHE A 64 9.41 4.15 5.05
CA PHE A 64 10.01 4.14 3.72
C PHE A 64 11.42 3.54 3.79
N ARG A 65 11.75 2.60 2.90
CA ARG A 65 13.05 1.93 2.83
C ARG A 65 13.52 1.83 1.38
N SER A 66 14.83 1.87 1.19
CA SER A 66 15.46 1.55 -0.10
C SER A 66 16.25 0.26 0.07
N PRO A 67 15.77 -0.86 -0.50
CA PRO A 67 16.50 -2.13 -0.55
C PRO A 67 17.92 -2.00 -1.11
N GLY A 68 18.10 -1.23 -2.19
CA GLY A 68 19.41 -0.93 -2.82
C GLY A 68 20.34 -0.01 -2.02
N SER A 69 19.97 0.41 -0.81
CA SER A 69 20.75 1.32 0.04
C SER A 69 21.02 2.70 -0.57
N ILE A 70 20.24 3.11 -1.58
CA ILE A 70 20.26 4.46 -2.12
C ILE A 70 19.28 5.37 -1.34
N PRO A 71 19.54 6.69 -1.24
CA PRO A 71 18.64 7.58 -0.53
C PRO A 71 17.32 7.73 -1.29
N LEU A 72 16.19 7.57 -0.59
CA LEU A 72 14.88 7.98 -1.07
C LEU A 72 14.79 9.49 -0.85
N GLN A 73 14.86 10.26 -1.93
CA GLN A 73 14.96 11.72 -1.87
C GLN A 73 13.78 12.37 -2.59
N VAL A 74 13.24 13.42 -1.97
CA VAL A 74 12.25 14.27 -2.64
C VAL A 74 12.97 15.13 -3.68
N ILE A 75 12.50 15.11 -4.92
CA ILE A 75 13.03 15.93 -6.03
C ILE A 75 11.91 16.74 -6.68
N ASN A 76 12.28 17.76 -7.44
CA ASN A 76 11.33 18.45 -8.31
C ASN A 76 11.07 17.59 -9.55
N ALA A 77 9.80 17.35 -9.86
CA ALA A 77 9.42 16.60 -11.05
C ALA A 77 9.91 17.28 -12.34
N SER A 78 9.96 18.62 -12.36
CA SER A 78 10.45 19.40 -13.51
C SER A 78 11.93 19.21 -13.81
N SER A 79 12.75 18.79 -12.85
CA SER A 79 14.14 18.39 -13.10
C SER A 79 14.26 16.90 -13.38
N GLY A 80 13.46 16.08 -12.68
CA GLY A 80 13.56 14.62 -12.74
C GLY A 80 14.96 14.10 -12.42
N VAL A 81 15.33 12.98 -13.04
CA VAL A 81 16.68 12.38 -12.91
C VAL A 81 17.48 12.68 -14.18
N ARG A 82 17.10 12.08 -15.31
CA ARG A 82 17.63 12.37 -16.66
C ARG A 82 16.73 13.36 -17.40
N ASN A 83 15.42 13.20 -17.30
CA ASN A 83 14.43 14.05 -17.95
C ASN A 83 13.35 14.49 -16.96
N PRO A 84 12.62 15.59 -17.26
CA PRO A 84 11.46 15.98 -16.47
C PRO A 84 10.43 14.85 -16.38
N MET A 85 10.01 14.56 -15.15
CA MET A 85 9.02 13.54 -14.82
C MET A 85 7.63 14.17 -14.61
N VAL A 86 6.57 13.39 -14.84
CA VAL A 86 5.19 13.85 -14.66
C VAL A 86 4.72 13.53 -13.24
N SER A 87 4.49 14.55 -12.42
CA SER A 87 3.90 14.42 -11.08
C SER A 87 2.37 14.27 -11.14
N SER A 88 1.82 13.58 -10.14
CA SER A 88 0.40 13.23 -10.06
C SER A 88 -0.41 14.11 -9.08
N SER A 89 0.25 14.73 -8.08
CA SER A 89 -0.42 15.60 -7.08
C SER A 89 0.04 17.07 -7.07
N GLY A 90 1.23 17.38 -7.61
CA GLY A 90 1.82 18.70 -7.51
C GLY A 90 3.11 18.85 -8.32
N THR A 91 4.23 19.22 -7.70
CA THR A 91 5.52 19.47 -8.38
C THR A 91 6.67 18.61 -7.85
N LYS A 92 6.46 17.85 -6.78
CA LYS A 92 7.51 17.05 -6.15
C LYS A 92 7.13 15.58 -6.12
N ILE A 93 8.15 14.75 -6.23
CA ILE A 93 8.06 13.29 -6.31
C ILE A 93 9.15 12.68 -5.45
N LEU A 94 8.96 11.43 -5.04
CA LEU A 94 9.97 10.66 -4.32
C LEU A 94 10.79 9.84 -5.31
N SER A 95 12.09 10.13 -5.41
CA SER A 95 13.01 9.40 -6.27
C SER A 95 14.04 8.68 -5.39
N PRO A 96 14.18 7.37 -5.50
CA PRO A 96 15.41 6.71 -5.11
C PRO A 96 16.59 7.35 -5.85
N GLY A 97 17.74 7.49 -5.19
CA GLY A 97 18.92 8.17 -5.72
C GLY A 97 18.79 9.69 -5.90
N GLY A 98 17.59 10.25 -5.76
CA GLY A 98 17.33 11.65 -6.09
C GLY A 98 17.58 11.92 -7.58
N SER A 99 18.14 13.09 -7.91
CA SER A 99 18.47 13.45 -9.32
C SER A 99 19.85 12.94 -9.76
N ASN A 100 20.35 11.84 -9.19
CA ASN A 100 21.69 11.33 -9.46
C ASN A 100 21.69 10.21 -10.49
N LEU A 101 22.20 10.50 -11.69
CA LEU A 101 22.31 9.58 -12.84
C LEU A 101 23.24 8.38 -12.65
N THR A 102 23.82 8.18 -11.46
CA THR A 102 24.69 7.05 -11.18
C THR A 102 24.09 6.08 -10.17
N GLN A 103 22.84 6.32 -9.77
CA GLN A 103 22.10 5.51 -8.79
C GLN A 103 20.86 4.97 -9.49
N GLU A 104 20.95 3.71 -9.93
CA GLU A 104 20.00 3.08 -10.86
C GLU A 104 19.12 2.01 -10.16
N GLU A 105 19.35 1.71 -8.87
CA GLU A 105 18.56 0.72 -8.12
C GLU A 105 17.31 1.38 -7.52
N ASP A 106 16.34 1.74 -8.37
CA ASP A 106 15.20 2.58 -7.99
C ASP A 106 14.10 1.86 -7.18
N ASP A 107 14.54 0.95 -6.32
CA ASP A 107 13.70 0.18 -5.42
C ASP A 107 13.07 1.01 -4.31
N LEU A 108 11.84 0.64 -3.97
CA LEU A 108 11.10 1.17 -2.83
C LEU A 108 10.48 0.04 -2.02
N GLU A 109 10.78 0.02 -0.73
CA GLU A 109 10.05 -0.81 0.24
C GLU A 109 9.24 0.09 1.19
N LEU A 110 7.96 -0.24 1.33
CA LEU A 110 7.03 0.39 2.25
C LEU A 110 6.58 -0.62 3.29
N ILE A 111 6.78 -0.30 4.57
CA ILE A 111 6.34 -1.13 5.69
C ILE A 111 5.24 -0.39 6.45
N PHE A 112 4.10 -1.04 6.62
CA PHE A 112 2.95 -0.43 7.28
C PHE A 112 2.89 -0.83 8.76
N ALA A 113 2.82 0.18 9.64
CA ALA A 113 2.66 -0.04 11.08
C ALA A 113 1.35 -0.77 11.40
N ASN A 114 0.28 -0.44 10.67
CA ASN A 114 -1.00 -1.13 10.71
C ASN A 114 -1.27 -1.75 9.33
N PRO A 115 -1.62 -3.05 9.25
CA PRO A 115 -1.94 -3.69 7.99
C PRO A 115 -3.09 -2.99 7.24
N LEU A 116 -3.01 -2.97 5.92
CA LEU A 116 -3.91 -2.28 5.02
C LEU A 116 -4.85 -3.26 4.31
N ARG A 117 -6.07 -2.80 4.03
CA ARG A 117 -7.01 -3.51 3.14
C ARG A 117 -6.76 -3.18 1.67
N ALA A 118 -6.34 -1.94 1.41
CA ALA A 118 -6.05 -1.48 0.07
C ALA A 118 -4.85 -0.54 0.09
N PHE A 119 -4.03 -0.64 -0.93
CA PHE A 119 -2.88 0.22 -1.17
C PHE A 119 -2.74 0.47 -2.67
N GLY A 120 -2.34 1.67 -3.07
CA GLY A 120 -1.82 1.94 -4.39
C GLY A 120 -0.95 3.19 -4.44
N MET A 121 -0.20 3.34 -5.52
CA MET A 121 0.65 4.50 -5.77
C MET A 121 0.76 4.79 -7.27
N ASP A 122 1.16 6.01 -7.59
CA ASP A 122 1.56 6.39 -8.93
C ASP A 122 3.08 6.13 -9.08
N VAL A 123 3.45 5.27 -10.04
CA VAL A 123 4.84 5.02 -10.46
C VAL A 123 5.13 5.88 -11.68
N ILE A 124 6.23 6.63 -11.65
CA ILE A 124 6.55 7.67 -12.60
C ILE A 124 7.84 7.29 -13.33
N PHE A 125 7.80 7.26 -14.65
CA PHE A 125 8.92 6.89 -15.50
C PHE A 125 9.59 8.12 -16.08
N ASP A 126 10.93 8.18 -15.99
CA ASP A 126 11.75 9.26 -16.54
C ASP A 126 11.71 9.29 -18.08
N THR A 127 11.79 8.13 -18.71
CA THR A 127 12.07 8.00 -20.15
C THR A 127 11.24 6.86 -20.76
N PRO A 128 10.97 6.92 -22.08
CA PRO A 128 10.31 5.84 -22.80
C PRO A 128 11.32 4.83 -23.39
N ASP A 129 11.82 3.88 -22.62
CA ASP A 129 12.49 2.73 -23.26
C ASP A 129 11.49 1.65 -23.73
N GLY A 130 10.24 1.73 -23.24
CA GLY A 130 9.14 0.83 -23.60
C GLY A 130 9.19 -0.54 -22.94
N ALA A 131 10.13 -0.76 -22.00
CA ALA A 131 10.31 -2.01 -21.27
C ALA A 131 10.99 -1.80 -19.91
N SER A 132 10.36 -1.05 -18.99
CA SER A 132 10.84 -1.03 -17.62
C SER A 132 10.61 -2.40 -16.95
N PHE A 133 11.62 -2.89 -16.23
CA PHE A 133 11.56 -4.14 -15.50
C PHE A 133 11.07 -3.92 -14.07
N VAL A 134 9.98 -3.16 -13.95
CA VAL A 134 9.43 -2.76 -12.66
C VAL A 134 8.31 -3.72 -12.27
N SER A 135 8.36 -4.20 -11.03
CA SER A 135 7.28 -4.99 -10.43
C SER A 135 6.84 -4.43 -9.08
N ALA A 136 5.55 -4.58 -8.77
CA ALA A 136 4.99 -4.25 -7.46
C ALA A 136 4.54 -5.53 -6.75
N SER A 137 5.20 -5.86 -5.64
CA SER A 137 4.93 -7.04 -4.83
C SER A 137 4.29 -6.66 -3.49
N PHE A 138 3.21 -7.35 -3.12
CA PHE A 138 2.41 -7.07 -1.93
C PHE A 138 2.50 -8.26 -0.98
N TYR A 139 2.85 -8.01 0.28
CA TYR A 139 3.08 -9.05 1.27
C TYR A 139 2.23 -8.87 2.52
N ASP A 140 1.92 -9.99 3.17
CA ASP A 140 1.30 -10.00 4.50
C ASP A 140 2.33 -9.82 5.63
N ALA A 141 1.86 -9.78 6.88
CA ALA A 141 2.71 -9.60 8.07
C ALA A 141 3.70 -10.76 8.30
N SER A 142 3.46 -11.93 7.69
CA SER A 142 4.35 -13.10 7.76
C SER A 142 5.32 -13.16 6.57
N ASN A 143 5.37 -12.11 5.75
CA ASN A 143 6.13 -12.04 4.50
C ASN A 143 5.69 -13.03 3.42
N ASN A 144 4.46 -13.55 3.46
CA ASN A 144 3.91 -14.30 2.33
C ASN A 144 3.49 -13.33 1.24
N LEU A 145 3.78 -13.67 -0.02
CA LEU A 145 3.32 -12.91 -1.18
C LEU A 145 1.80 -13.05 -1.30
N ILE A 146 1.10 -11.91 -1.25
CA ILE A 146 -0.33 -11.81 -1.50
C ILE A 146 -0.59 -11.75 -3.01
N HIS A 147 0.12 -10.85 -3.69
CA HIS A 147 -0.03 -10.60 -5.12
C HIS A 147 1.20 -9.89 -5.68
N GLN A 148 1.40 -9.97 -6.99
CA GLN A 148 2.42 -9.24 -7.72
C GLN A 148 1.83 -8.66 -9.01
N ILE A 149 2.10 -7.39 -9.28
CA ILE A 149 1.81 -6.71 -10.55
C ILE A 149 3.15 -6.59 -11.28
N GLY A 150 3.35 -7.35 -12.34
CA GLY A 150 4.63 -7.46 -13.03
C GLY A 150 4.79 -8.79 -13.78
N PRO A 151 5.95 -9.08 -14.38
CA PRO A 151 7.26 -8.43 -14.19
C PRO A 151 7.45 -7.10 -14.92
N HIS A 152 6.46 -6.66 -15.70
CA HIS A 152 6.49 -5.38 -16.40
C HIS A 152 5.21 -4.61 -16.10
N ILE A 153 5.31 -3.62 -15.22
CA ILE A 153 4.27 -2.59 -15.13
C ILE A 153 4.35 -1.78 -16.44
N PRO A 154 3.21 -1.51 -17.12
CA PRO A 154 3.24 -0.72 -18.35
C PRO A 154 3.92 0.63 -18.12
N ALA A 155 5.03 0.90 -18.80
CA ALA A 155 5.70 2.19 -18.80
C ALA A 155 5.18 3.03 -19.97
N PRO A 156 4.29 4.02 -19.76
CA PRO A 156 3.89 4.94 -20.82
C PRO A 156 5.12 5.74 -21.27
N THR A 157 5.05 6.31 -22.48
CA THR A 157 6.17 7.02 -23.10
C THR A 157 6.57 8.29 -22.31
N GLY A 158 7.31 8.16 -21.22
CA GLY A 158 7.39 9.18 -20.16
C GLY A 158 6.01 9.40 -19.53
N GLY A 159 5.84 9.07 -18.25
CA GLY A 159 4.54 9.28 -17.62
C GLY A 159 4.30 8.47 -16.37
N ILE A 160 3.02 8.31 -16.05
CA ILE A 160 2.54 7.73 -14.79
C ILE A 160 1.78 6.45 -15.07
N THR A 161 2.10 5.40 -14.34
CA THR A 161 1.24 4.23 -14.19
C THR A 161 0.85 4.05 -12.73
N PHE A 162 -0.45 3.96 -12.49
CA PHE A 162 -0.95 3.61 -11.17
C PHE A 162 -0.75 2.11 -10.95
N VAL A 163 -0.35 1.72 -9.75
CA VAL A 163 -0.37 0.32 -9.30
C VAL A 163 -1.08 0.25 -7.96
N GLY A 164 -2.01 -0.69 -7.80
CA GLY A 164 -2.70 -0.87 -6.54
C GLY A 164 -3.31 -2.25 -6.38
N LEU A 165 -3.55 -2.61 -5.12
CA LEU A 165 -4.14 -3.87 -4.71
C LEU A 165 -5.22 -3.61 -3.67
N VAL A 166 -6.36 -4.27 -3.85
CA VAL A 166 -7.39 -4.43 -2.82
C VAL A 166 -7.36 -5.89 -2.38
N ALA A 167 -7.12 -6.14 -1.09
CA ALA A 167 -7.03 -7.47 -0.51
C ALA A 167 -8.01 -7.59 0.66
N ASP A 168 -9.15 -8.25 0.43
CA ASP A 168 -10.23 -8.32 1.42
C ASP A 168 -10.06 -9.40 2.47
N SER A 169 -9.37 -10.48 2.10
CA SER A 169 -9.19 -11.69 2.91
C SER A 169 -7.83 -11.80 3.60
N VAL A 170 -6.86 -10.98 3.18
CA VAL A 170 -5.50 -10.94 3.70
C VAL A 170 -5.06 -9.48 3.72
N LEU A 171 -4.35 -9.06 4.77
CA LEU A 171 -3.98 -7.66 4.94
C LEU A 171 -2.57 -7.42 4.44
N ILE A 172 -2.40 -6.30 3.74
CA ILE A 172 -1.12 -5.88 3.19
C ILE A 172 -0.32 -5.24 4.32
N SER A 173 0.85 -5.79 4.66
CA SER A 173 1.75 -5.22 5.66
C SER A 173 3.02 -4.64 5.05
N ARG A 174 3.33 -5.02 3.81
CA ARG A 174 4.53 -4.57 3.12
C ARG A 174 4.32 -4.53 1.62
N VAL A 175 4.85 -3.49 0.98
CA VAL A 175 4.90 -3.35 -0.48
C VAL A 175 6.35 -3.16 -0.89
N VAL A 176 6.76 -3.83 -1.96
CA VAL A 176 8.06 -3.65 -2.60
C VAL A 176 7.82 -3.29 -4.05
N ILE A 177 8.38 -2.18 -4.48
CA ILE A 177 8.64 -1.89 -5.87
C ILE A 177 10.09 -2.25 -6.13
N ASP A 178 10.29 -3.11 -7.11
CA ASP A 178 11.57 -3.68 -7.52
C ASP A 178 11.78 -3.28 -8.97
N ASP A 179 12.84 -2.53 -9.23
CA ASP A 179 13.28 -2.18 -10.58
C ASP A 179 14.55 -2.97 -10.91
N PHE A 180 14.50 -3.75 -11.98
CA PHE A 180 15.56 -4.71 -12.28
C PHE A 180 15.87 -4.77 -13.78
N ASP A 181 16.77 -3.94 -14.28
CA ASP A 181 17.42 -4.21 -15.57
C ASP A 181 18.90 -4.60 -15.41
N PRO A 182 19.28 -5.87 -15.70
CA PRO A 182 20.68 -6.29 -15.66
C PRO A 182 21.49 -5.91 -16.90
N SER A 183 20.91 -5.27 -17.92
CA SER A 183 21.43 -5.27 -19.29
C SER A 183 21.56 -3.92 -20.02
N ALA A 184 20.98 -2.84 -19.51
CA ALA A 184 21.12 -1.48 -20.06
C ALA A 184 21.25 -0.43 -18.94
N PRO A 185 21.60 0.85 -19.24
CA PRO A 185 21.37 1.94 -18.28
C PRO A 185 19.89 1.95 -17.91
N ASP A 186 19.58 1.74 -16.64
CA ASP A 186 18.23 1.46 -16.16
C ASP A 186 17.32 2.69 -16.37
N ASP A 187 16.02 2.46 -16.41
CA ASP A 187 15.05 3.52 -16.54
C ASP A 187 14.71 4.10 -15.17
N HIS A 188 15.15 5.33 -14.90
CA HIS A 188 14.85 5.89 -13.59
C HIS A 188 13.35 5.98 -13.31
N ILE A 189 12.96 5.53 -12.13
CA ILE A 189 11.59 5.63 -11.64
C ILE A 189 11.47 6.46 -10.37
N ALA A 190 10.30 7.07 -10.23
CA ALA A 190 9.92 7.81 -9.04
C ALA A 190 8.48 7.48 -8.62
N TYR A 191 8.10 7.97 -7.45
CA TYR A 191 6.85 7.63 -6.80
C TYR A 191 6.09 8.88 -6.38
N ASP A 192 4.77 8.82 -6.48
CA ASP A 192 3.88 9.89 -6.04
C ASP A 192 2.50 9.36 -5.64
N SER A 193 1.70 10.22 -4.99
CA SER A 193 0.31 9.99 -4.60
C SER A 193 0.00 8.58 -4.07
N LEU A 194 0.64 8.20 -2.98
CA LEU A 194 0.30 6.97 -2.28
C LEU A 194 -1.13 7.09 -1.74
N VAL A 195 -1.95 6.07 -1.94
CA VAL A 195 -3.33 5.98 -1.46
C VAL A 195 -3.50 4.67 -0.71
N PHE A 196 -4.05 4.71 0.50
CA PHE A 196 -4.20 3.51 1.32
C PHE A 196 -5.40 3.55 2.26
N CYS A 197 -5.91 2.37 2.59
CA CYS A 197 -7.01 2.16 3.52
C CYS A 197 -6.52 1.30 4.70
N PRO A 198 -6.17 1.91 5.84
CA PRO A 198 -5.83 1.16 7.03
C PRO A 198 -7.03 0.37 7.52
N VAL A 199 -6.81 -0.86 7.98
CA VAL A 199 -7.87 -1.59 8.68
C VAL A 199 -8.06 -0.94 10.04
N PRO A 200 -9.29 -0.52 10.41
CA PRO A 200 -9.55 -0.08 11.76
C PRO A 200 -9.15 -1.18 12.73
N GLU A 201 -8.33 -0.86 13.73
CA GLU A 201 -8.03 -1.79 14.82
C GLU A 201 -9.34 -2.44 15.30
N PRO A 202 -9.41 -3.78 15.43
CA PRO A 202 -10.61 -4.45 15.90
C PRO A 202 -10.98 -3.84 17.24
N THR A 203 -12.04 -3.03 17.20
CA THR A 203 -12.36 -2.04 18.20
C THR A 203 -12.20 -2.62 19.60
N SER A 204 -11.23 -2.10 20.36
CA SER A 204 -11.13 -2.28 21.80
C SER A 204 -12.46 -1.94 22.49
N PHE A 205 -13.33 -1.17 21.84
CA PHE A 205 -14.73 -0.94 22.19
C PHE A 205 -15.61 -2.19 22.22
N LEU A 206 -15.48 -3.15 21.30
CA LEU A 206 -16.30 -4.37 21.35
C LEU A 206 -15.92 -5.21 22.57
N LEU A 207 -14.62 -5.29 22.87
CA LEU A 207 -14.09 -5.89 24.10
C LEU A 207 -14.54 -5.12 25.35
N LEU A 208 -14.56 -3.78 25.31
CA LEU A 208 -15.08 -2.96 26.41
C LEU A 208 -16.59 -3.15 26.61
N CYS A 209 -17.36 -3.26 25.52
CA CYS A 209 -18.80 -3.52 25.54
C CYS A 209 -19.10 -4.91 26.09
N LEU A 210 -18.34 -5.93 25.69
CA LEU A 210 -18.46 -7.28 26.25
C LEU A 210 -18.06 -7.32 27.73
N ALA A 211 -16.99 -6.62 28.11
CA ALA A 211 -16.54 -6.52 29.50
C ALA A 211 -17.56 -5.82 30.41
N SER A 212 -18.15 -4.71 29.93
CA SER A 212 -19.20 -3.97 30.64
C SER A 212 -20.51 -4.76 30.74
N LEU A 213 -20.90 -5.51 29.69
CA LEU A 213 -22.04 -6.42 29.74
C LEU A 213 -21.81 -7.54 30.77
N GLY A 214 -20.59 -8.11 30.82
CA GLY A 214 -20.18 -9.10 31.80
C GLY A 214 -20.27 -8.57 33.24
N MET A 215 -19.75 -7.37 33.50
CA MET A 215 -19.84 -6.70 34.80
C MET A 215 -21.29 -6.43 35.23
N ALA A 216 -22.15 -5.96 34.31
CA ALA A 216 -23.56 -5.71 34.59
C ALA A 216 -24.33 -7.01 34.97
N LEU A 217 -24.00 -8.14 34.35
CA LEU A 217 -24.59 -9.44 34.66
C LEU A 217 -24.13 -9.99 36.02
N ILE A 218 -22.88 -9.75 36.40
CA ILE A 218 -22.36 -10.14 37.72
C ILE A 218 -23.04 -9.33 38.83
N LEU A 219 -23.26 -8.03 38.62
CA LEU A 219 -23.91 -7.16 39.59
C LEU A 219 -25.40 -7.51 39.80
N LYS A 220 -26.10 -8.03 38.80
CA LYS A 220 -27.50 -8.49 38.93
C LYS A 220 -27.68 -9.81 39.68
N ARG A 221 -26.60 -10.57 39.93
CA ARG A 221 -26.65 -11.87 40.62
C ARG A 221 -26.36 -11.81 42.11
N LYS A 222 -26.04 -10.63 42.64
CA LYS A 222 -25.93 -10.36 44.08
C LYS A 222 -27.19 -9.66 44.56
#